data_AF-A0A958T5X5-F1
#
_entry.id   AF-A0A958T5X5-F1
#
_cell.length_a   1.000
_cell.length_b   1.000
_cell.length_c   1.000
_cell.angle_alpha   90.00
_cell.angle_beta   90.00
_cell.angle_gamma   90.00
#
_symmetry.space_group_name_H-M   'P 1'
#
loop_
_entity.id
_entity.type
_entity.pdbx_description
1 polymer ?
#
loop_
_entity_poly.entity_id
_entity_poly.type
_entity_poly.pdbx_seq_one_letter_code
_entity_poly.pdbx_strand_id
1 'polypeptide(L)'
;PETIDYLFSNLIPKYPDIEFGAHLHTTPTTWFEKVDAAYKAGCHRFDGAIQGFGGCPMAKDELTGNMPTEKLLSYFTSKQCNPLNALSFESAHNEATKIFSIYH
;
A
#
# COMPACT_ATOMS: atom_id res chain seq x y z
N PRO A 1 1.17 -4.29 -12.95
CA PRO A 1 1.36 -2.82 -13.14
C PRO A 1 0.49 -2.24 -14.26
N GLU A 2 0.48 -2.86 -15.44
CA GLU A 2 -0.29 -2.40 -16.62
C GLU A 2 -1.79 -2.25 -16.34
N THR A 3 -2.41 -3.25 -15.72
CA THR A 3 -3.84 -3.18 -15.34
C THR A 3 -4.13 -2.06 -14.35
N ILE A 4 -3.23 -1.80 -13.41
CA ILE A 4 -3.37 -0.73 -12.42
C ILE A 4 -3.36 0.62 -13.13
N ASP A 5 -2.34 0.87 -13.95
CA ASP A 5 -2.20 2.09 -14.74
C ASP A 5 -3.43 2.31 -15.63
N TYR A 6 -3.83 1.29 -16.40
CA TYR A 6 -5.00 1.35 -17.28
C TYR A 6 -6.28 1.74 -16.52
N LEU A 7 -6.55 1.11 -15.37
CA LEU A 7 -7.77 1.40 -14.61
C LEU A 7 -7.76 2.83 -14.07
N PHE A 8 -6.71 3.25 -13.37
CA PHE A 8 -6.68 4.58 -12.75
C PHE A 8 -6.63 5.70 -13.79
N SER A 9 -5.81 5.55 -14.84
CA SER A 9 -5.66 6.56 -15.91
C SER A 9 -6.94 6.78 -16.72
N ASN A 10 -7.86 5.80 -16.76
CA ASN A 10 -9.15 5.94 -17.44
C ASN A 10 -10.29 6.33 -16.50
N LEU A 11 -10.32 5.81 -15.27
CA LEU A 11 -11.45 6.01 -14.36
C LEU A 11 -11.37 7.35 -13.61
N ILE A 12 -10.18 7.79 -13.16
CA ILE A 12 -10.04 9.05 -12.43
C ILE A 12 -10.48 10.24 -13.30
N PRO A 13 -10.01 10.42 -14.55
CA PRO A 13 -10.44 11.56 -15.37
C PRO A 13 -11.92 11.51 -15.75
N LYS A 14 -12.50 10.30 -15.81
CA LYS A 14 -13.91 10.11 -16.17
C LYS A 14 -14.86 10.47 -15.03
N TYR A 15 -14.42 10.35 -13.78
CA TYR A 15 -15.21 10.63 -12.59
C TYR A 15 -14.47 11.59 -11.65
N PRO A 16 -14.28 12.86 -12.04
CA PRO A 16 -13.42 13.81 -11.32
C PRO A 16 -13.92 14.15 -9.91
N ASP A 17 -15.21 13.98 -9.64
CA ASP A 17 -15.82 14.24 -8.33
C ASP A 17 -15.73 13.05 -7.36
N ILE A 18 -15.16 11.91 -7.81
CA ILE A 18 -15.00 10.69 -7.00
C ILE A 18 -13.53 10.52 -6.62
N GLU A 19 -13.27 10.35 -5.32
CA GLU A 19 -11.94 9.96 -4.85
C GLU A 19 -11.71 8.47 -5.06
N PHE A 20 -10.66 8.13 -5.81
CA PHE A 20 -10.24 6.74 -6.01
C PHE A 20 -9.14 6.35 -5.01
N GLY A 21 -9.30 5.18 -4.39
CA GLY A 21 -8.32 4.59 -3.49
C GLY A 21 -7.73 3.29 -4.05
N ALA A 22 -6.42 3.11 -3.87
CA ALA A 22 -5.74 1.86 -4.18
C ALA A 22 -5.61 0.98 -2.93
N HIS A 23 -6.37 -0.11 -2.89
CA HIS A 23 -6.21 -1.20 -1.94
C HIS A 23 -5.60 -2.40 -2.67
N LEU A 24 -4.31 -2.66 -2.45
CA LEU A 24 -3.55 -3.62 -3.25
C LEU A 24 -2.87 -4.66 -2.35
N HIS A 25 -3.02 -5.93 -2.72
CA HIS A 25 -2.20 -7.00 -2.16
C HIS A 25 -0.88 -7.11 -2.92
N THR A 26 0.18 -7.54 -2.24
CA THR A 26 1.52 -7.62 -2.81
C THR A 26 2.36 -8.73 -2.19
N THR A 27 3.38 -9.15 -2.93
CA THR A 27 4.53 -9.86 -2.36
C THR A 27 5.61 -8.86 -1.93
N PRO A 28 6.60 -9.27 -1.12
CA PRO A 28 7.72 -8.42 -0.74
C PRO A 28 8.54 -7.86 -1.91
N THR A 29 8.48 -8.49 -3.09
CA THR A 29 9.26 -8.10 -4.28
C THR A 29 8.49 -7.26 -5.29
N THR A 30 7.15 -7.28 -5.26
CA THR A 30 6.30 -6.67 -6.30
C THR A 30 5.54 -5.42 -5.84
N TRP A 31 5.79 -4.94 -4.63
CA TRP A 31 5.02 -3.82 -4.06
C TRP A 31 5.28 -2.50 -4.80
N PHE A 32 6.54 -2.24 -5.15
CA PHE A 32 6.97 -0.94 -5.67
C PHE A 32 6.29 -0.62 -7.00
N GLU A 33 6.33 -1.56 -7.94
CA GLU A 33 5.74 -1.40 -9.27
C GLU A 33 4.21 -1.16 -9.23
N LYS A 34 3.53 -1.70 -8.21
CA LYS A 34 2.09 -1.52 -8.03
C LYS A 34 1.77 -0.12 -7.51
N VAL A 35 2.49 0.33 -6.48
CA VAL A 35 2.35 1.69 -5.91
C VAL A 35 2.72 2.74 -6.96
N ASP A 36 3.84 2.55 -7.65
CA ASP A 36 4.34 3.49 -8.65
C ASP A 36 3.38 3.64 -9.84
N ALA A 37 2.78 2.54 -10.32
CA ALA A 37 1.77 2.57 -11.37
C ALA A 37 0.52 3.35 -10.94
N ALA A 38 -0.04 3.04 -9.75
CA ALA A 38 -1.23 3.73 -9.26
C ALA A 38 -0.96 5.23 -9.03
N TYR A 39 0.19 5.58 -8.44
CA TYR A 39 0.54 6.97 -8.16
C TYR A 39 0.71 7.79 -9.44
N LYS A 40 1.42 7.25 -10.44
CA LYS A 40 1.61 7.92 -11.74
C LYS A 40 0.30 8.07 -12.52
N ALA A 41 -0.63 7.15 -12.35
CA ALA A 41 -1.96 7.18 -12.94
C ALA A 41 -2.94 8.14 -12.23
N GLY A 42 -2.48 8.88 -11.21
CA GLY A 42 -3.25 9.93 -10.51
C GLY A 42 -3.94 9.47 -9.22
N CYS A 43 -3.72 8.23 -8.76
CA CYS A 43 -4.24 7.79 -7.47
C CYS A 43 -3.39 8.37 -6.33
N HIS A 44 -4.03 9.02 -5.36
CA HIS A 44 -3.36 9.64 -4.21
C HIS A 44 -3.82 9.10 -2.85
N ARG A 45 -4.87 8.27 -2.83
CA ARG A 45 -5.34 7.56 -1.62
C ARG A 45 -4.90 6.10 -1.68
N PHE A 46 -4.21 5.62 -0.66
CA PHE A 46 -3.69 4.26 -0.59
C PHE A 46 -4.03 3.63 0.75
N ASP A 47 -4.45 2.36 0.70
CA ASP A 47 -4.66 1.56 1.89
C ASP A 47 -3.43 0.65 2.10
N GLY A 48 -3.03 0.49 3.35
CA GLY A 48 -1.94 -0.40 3.74
C GLY A 48 -2.19 -1.04 5.11
N ALA A 49 -1.42 -2.07 5.41
CA ALA A 49 -1.36 -2.68 6.73
C ALA A 49 0.08 -2.58 7.27
N ILE A 50 0.26 -2.30 8.55
CA ILE A 50 1.59 -2.31 9.16
C ILE A 50 2.18 -3.72 8.99
N GLN A 51 3.43 -3.79 8.53
CA GLN A 51 4.13 -5.06 8.23
C GLN A 51 3.47 -5.92 7.13
N GLY A 52 2.47 -5.38 6.42
CA GLY A 52 1.77 -6.07 5.33
C GLY A 52 0.88 -7.22 5.79
N PHE A 53 0.56 -7.30 7.09
CA PHE A 53 -0.25 -8.39 7.63
C PHE A 53 -1.68 -8.41 7.08
N GLY A 54 -2.26 -9.61 7.09
CA GLY A 54 -3.55 -9.89 6.46
C GLY A 54 -3.41 -10.32 5.01
N GLY A 55 -4.40 -11.06 4.53
CA GLY A 55 -4.39 -11.70 3.22
C GLY A 55 -5.52 -12.71 3.11
N CYS A 56 -5.73 -13.28 1.93
CA CYS A 56 -6.80 -14.25 1.73
C CYS A 56 -6.44 -15.58 2.41
N PRO A 57 -7.24 -16.10 3.36
CA PRO A 57 -6.97 -17.39 4.01
C PRO A 57 -7.01 -18.57 3.03
N MET A 58 -7.53 -18.35 1.82
CA MET A 58 -7.64 -19.33 0.74
C MET A 58 -6.56 -19.16 -0.35
N ALA A 59 -5.68 -18.15 -0.25
CA ALA A 59 -4.59 -17.98 -1.21
C ALA A 59 -3.53 -19.05 -0.95
N LYS A 60 -3.32 -19.93 -1.95
CA LYS A 60 -2.29 -20.97 -1.91
C LYS A 60 -0.86 -20.41 -1.97
N ASP A 61 -0.71 -19.15 -2.39
CA ASP A 61 0.57 -18.44 -2.36
C ASP A 61 0.76 -17.79 -0.99
N GLU A 62 1.49 -18.49 -0.12
CA GLU A 62 1.78 -18.14 1.28
C GLU A 62 2.49 -16.77 1.46
N LEU A 63 2.85 -16.07 0.38
CA LEU A 63 3.67 -14.85 0.40
C LEU A 63 2.94 -13.58 -0.05
N THR A 64 1.64 -13.65 -0.37
CA THR A 64 0.85 -12.47 -0.78
C THR A 64 0.03 -11.92 0.39
N GLY A 65 0.37 -10.72 0.85
CA GLY A 65 -0.32 -10.01 1.92
C GLY A 65 -0.81 -8.63 1.49
N ASN A 66 -1.22 -7.81 2.46
CA ASN A 66 -1.53 -6.41 2.23
C ASN A 66 -0.28 -5.60 1.86
N MET A 67 -0.47 -4.43 1.26
CA MET A 67 0.59 -3.45 1.04
C MET A 67 1.21 -3.02 2.39
N PRO A 68 2.52 -3.24 2.63
CA PRO A 68 3.12 -2.82 3.89
C PRO A 68 3.17 -1.30 4.00
N THR A 69 2.66 -0.76 5.10
CA THR A 69 2.53 0.70 5.28
C THR A 69 3.89 1.40 5.27
N GLU A 70 4.92 0.77 5.84
CA GLU A 70 6.29 1.28 5.83
C GLU A 70 6.87 1.42 4.41
N LYS A 71 6.42 0.60 3.46
CA LYS A 71 6.81 0.72 2.05
C LYS A 71 6.10 1.88 1.37
N LEU A 72 4.81 2.09 1.64
CA LEU A 72 4.08 3.28 1.20
C LEU A 72 4.76 4.56 1.72
N LEU A 73 5.09 4.62 3.01
CA LEU A 73 5.78 5.78 3.58
C LEU A 73 7.16 6.00 2.98
N SER A 74 7.93 4.94 2.73
CA SER A 74 9.21 5.04 2.04
C SER A 74 9.03 5.61 0.62
N TYR A 75 8.03 5.14 -0.12
CA TYR A 75 7.70 5.63 -1.46
C TYR A 75 7.30 7.11 -1.43
N PHE A 76 6.33 7.50 -0.60
CA PHE A 76 5.85 8.89 -0.55
C PHE A 76 6.89 9.86 0.03
N THR A 77 7.77 9.38 0.92
CA THR A 77 8.92 10.17 1.38
C THR A 77 9.87 10.46 0.20
N SER A 78 10.14 9.47 -0.66
CA SER A 78 10.96 9.67 -1.87
C SER A 78 10.32 10.65 -2.89
N LYS A 79 8.99 10.80 -2.84
CA LYS A 79 8.22 11.76 -3.64
C LYS A 79 7.99 13.10 -2.95
N GLN A 80 8.53 13.31 -1.74
CA GLN A 80 8.33 14.51 -0.92
C GLN A 80 6.85 14.79 -0.60
N CYS A 81 6.02 13.75 -0.51
CA CYS A 81 4.58 13.85 -0.27
C CYS A 81 4.10 12.95 0.87
N ASN A 82 4.97 12.63 1.83
CA ASN A 82 4.59 11.90 3.04
C ASN A 82 4.08 12.88 4.12
N PRO A 83 2.78 12.86 4.48
CA PRO A 83 2.23 13.74 5.50
C PRO A 83 2.37 13.18 6.93
N LEU A 84 2.82 11.93 7.10
CA LEU A 84 2.82 11.27 8.41
C LEU A 84 4.08 11.56 9.23
N ASN A 85 3.91 11.64 10.54
CA ASN A 85 5.01 11.75 11.48
C ASN A 85 5.75 10.41 11.62
N ALA A 86 7.04 10.40 11.28
CA ALA A 86 7.86 9.18 11.28
C ALA A 86 7.96 8.52 12.67
N LEU A 87 8.09 9.31 13.75
CA LEU A 87 8.19 8.78 15.12
C LEU A 87 6.88 8.14 15.59
N SER A 88 5.74 8.75 15.23
CA SER A 88 4.42 8.21 15.55
C SER A 88 4.19 6.88 14.82
N PHE A 89 4.61 6.81 13.54
CA PHE A 89 4.54 5.57 12.78
C PHE A 89 5.48 4.49 13.35
N GLU A 90 6.71 4.84 13.71
CA GLU A 90 7.66 3.91 14.34
C GLU A 90 7.09 3.32 15.64
N SER A 91 6.47 4.17 16.49
CA SER A 91 5.80 3.69 17.70
C SER A 91 4.67 2.70 17.37
N ALA A 92 3.83 3.00 16.37
CA ALA A 92 2.75 2.10 15.95
C ALA A 92 3.29 0.78 15.37
N HIS A 93 4.37 0.85 14.58
CA HIS A 93 5.05 -0.31 14.02
C HIS A 93 5.64 -1.21 15.11
N ASN A 94 6.21 -0.63 16.17
CA ASN A 94 6.73 -1.38 17.32
C ASN A 94 5.61 -2.07 18.10
N GLU A 95 4.46 -1.41 18.33
CA GLU A 95 3.31 -2.07 18.96
C GLU A 95 2.75 -3.21 18.10
N ALA A 96 2.64 -3.01 16.78
CA ALA A 96 2.25 -4.06 15.85
C ALA A 96 3.22 -5.25 15.94
N THR A 97 4.52 -5.01 15.95
CA THR A 97 5.54 -6.05 16.07
C THR A 97 5.35 -6.86 17.35
N LYS A 98 5.12 -6.22 18.50
CA LYS A 98 4.89 -6.91 19.78
C LYS A 98 3.69 -7.85 19.75
N ILE A 99 2.62 -7.46 19.07
CA ILE A 99 1.40 -8.26 18.94
C ILE A 99 1.64 -9.39 17.94
N PHE A 100 2.01 -9.04 16.72
CA PHE A 100 1.98 -9.98 15.60
C PHE A 100 3.17 -10.95 15.55
N SER A 101 4.30 -10.64 16.18
CA SER A 101 5.42 -11.59 16.28
C SER A 101 5.15 -12.78 17.22
N ILE A 102 4.13 -12.70 18.06
CA ILE A 102 3.74 -13.75 19.01
C ILE A 102 2.62 -14.64 18.44
N TYR A 103 1.76 -14.08 17.58
CA TYR A 103 0.50 -14.71 17.14
C TYR A 103 0.44 -15.05 15.63
N HIS A 104 1.56 -15.03 14.92
CA HIS A 104 1.66 -15.44 13.51
C HIS A 104 2.49 -16.69 13.29
#